data_AF-A0A8T7DLV2-F1
#
_entry.id   AF-A0A8T7DLV2-F1
#
_cell.length_a   1.000
_cell.length_b   1.000
_cell.length_c   1.000
_cell.angle_alpha   90.00
_cell.angle_beta   90.00
_cell.angle_gamma   90.00
#
_symmetry.space_group_name_H-M   'P 1'
#
loop_
_entity.id
_entity.type
_entity.pdbx_description
1 polymer ?
#
loop_
_entity_poly.entity_id
_entity_poly.type
_entity_poly.pdbx_seq_one_letter_code
_entity_poly.pdbx_strand_id
1 'polypeptide(L)'
;MIPITIEFSVKSGDRDFKEDVVTLQTPKELFEYVAPGGGCESIPDDVDEIQIVMLSPEHPNTLNPIADVRGTLELGMVFLTGPLAEILQTAEEIIDKAGRGELSESFLTVIGAG
;
A
#
# COMPACT_ATOMS: atom_id res chain seq x y z
N MET A 1 16.23 -1.79 -7.15
CA MET A 1 14.83 -2.25 -6.94
C MET A 1 14.44 -1.77 -5.55
N ILE A 2 13.25 -1.23 -5.38
CA ILE A 2 12.87 -0.45 -4.19
C ILE A 2 12.00 -1.33 -3.27
N PRO A 3 12.42 -1.59 -2.02
CA PRO A 3 11.58 -2.26 -1.03
C PRO A 3 10.31 -1.46 -0.72
N ILE A 4 9.20 -2.17 -0.49
CA ILE A 4 7.93 -1.63 -0.01
C ILE A 4 7.73 -2.13 1.42
N THR A 5 7.52 -1.22 2.36
CA THR A 5 7.15 -1.57 3.73
C THR A 5 5.67 -1.32 3.91
N ILE A 6 4.92 -2.34 4.33
CA ILE A 6 3.55 -2.17 4.81
C ILE A 6 3.61 -2.14 6.33
N GLU A 7 3.13 -1.05 6.90
CA GLU A 7 3.01 -0.82 8.33
C GLU A 7 1.51 -0.76 8.67
N PHE A 8 1.06 -1.62 9.58
CA PHE A 8 -0.32 -1.62 10.07
C PHE A 8 -0.39 -0.85 11.39
N SER A 9 -1.29 0.13 11.47
CA SER A 9 -1.57 0.90 12.68
C SER A 9 -3.01 0.66 13.14
N VAL A 10 -3.15 0.01 14.29
CA VAL A 10 -4.42 -0.17 15.02
C VAL A 10 -4.54 0.94 16.06
N LYS A 11 -5.66 1.67 16.11
CA LYS A 11 -5.91 2.71 17.11
C LYS A 11 -7.09 2.33 18.01
N SER A 12 -6.87 1.32 18.85
CA SER A 12 -7.87 0.90 19.85
C SER A 12 -7.81 1.75 21.12
N GLY A 13 -8.35 2.98 21.07
CA GLY A 13 -8.54 3.82 22.26
C GLY A 13 -7.29 3.98 23.14
N ASP A 14 -7.41 3.70 24.44
CA ASP A 14 -6.37 3.94 25.47
C ASP A 14 -5.29 2.84 25.57
N ARG A 15 -5.13 1.93 24.59
CA ARG A 15 -4.13 0.83 24.68
C ARG A 15 -3.46 0.42 23.36
N ASP A 16 -2.15 0.22 23.50
CA ASP A 16 -1.17 -0.54 22.71
C ASP A 16 -1.27 -0.51 21.17
N PHE A 17 -0.41 0.32 20.58
CA PHE A 17 -0.01 0.23 19.17
C PHE A 17 0.65 -1.13 18.93
N LYS A 18 -0.01 -2.01 18.18
CA LYS A 18 0.63 -3.20 17.64
C LYS A 18 1.00 -2.92 16.19
N GLU A 19 2.24 -2.47 16.00
CA GLU A 19 2.85 -2.34 14.67
C GLU A 19 3.16 -3.76 14.16
N ASP A 20 2.44 -4.18 13.13
CA ASP A 20 2.89 -5.30 12.29
C ASP A 20 3.53 -4.71 11.04
N VAL A 21 4.72 -5.18 10.71
CA VAL A 21 5.52 -4.65 9.61
C VAL A 21 5.77 -5.78 8.62
N VAL A 22 5.12 -5.69 7.46
CA VAL A 22 5.35 -6.61 6.36
C VAL A 22 6.28 -5.90 5.37
N THR A 23 7.53 -6.35 5.32
CA THR A 23 8.47 -5.86 4.30
C THR A 23 8.34 -6.70 3.05
N LEU A 24 7.93 -6.07 1.96
CA LEU A 24 7.83 -6.64 0.63
C LEU A 24 9.00 -6.12 -0.21
N GLN A 25 9.64 -7.03 -0.94
CA GLN A 25 10.81 -6.71 -1.76
C GLN A 25 10.42 -6.19 -3.15
N THR A 26 9.18 -6.44 -3.57
CA THR A 26 8.70 -6.07 -4.92
C THR A 26 7.23 -5.61 -4.93
N PRO A 27 6.82 -4.77 -5.90
CA PRO A 27 5.40 -4.47 -6.14
C PRO A 27 4.54 -5.70 -6.41
N LYS A 28 5.12 -6.76 -7.01
CA LYS A 28 4.43 -8.03 -7.23
C LYS A 28 3.98 -8.66 -5.91
N GLU A 29 4.82 -8.62 -4.89
CA GLU A 29 4.50 -9.16 -3.57
C GLU A 29 3.37 -8.36 -2.89
N LEU A 30 3.26 -7.05 -3.17
CA LEU A 30 2.13 -6.25 -2.69
C LEU A 30 0.82 -6.76 -3.29
N PHE A 31 0.79 -6.98 -4.61
CA PHE A 31 -0.40 -7.49 -5.27
C PHE A 31 -0.72 -8.95 -4.94
N GLU A 32 0.28 -9.78 -4.63
CA GLU A 32 0.05 -11.11 -4.06
C GLU A 32 -0.56 -11.02 -2.65
N TYR A 33 -0.14 -10.04 -1.85
CA TYR A 33 -0.67 -9.82 -0.51
C TYR A 33 -2.13 -9.36 -0.52
N VAL A 34 -2.51 -8.49 -1.48
CA VAL A 34 -3.88 -7.94 -1.59
C VAL A 34 -4.82 -8.72 -2.51
N ALA A 35 -4.36 -9.81 -3.11
CA ALA A 35 -5.19 -10.72 -3.90
C ALA A 35 -6.13 -11.56 -3.02
N PRO A 36 -7.21 -12.15 -3.58
CA PRO A 36 -8.04 -13.11 -2.87
C PRO A 36 -7.23 -14.30 -2.33
N GLY A 37 -7.45 -14.67 -1.07
CA GLY A 37 -6.65 -15.66 -0.34
C GLY A 37 -5.25 -15.19 0.06
N GLY A 38 -4.95 -13.90 -0.16
CA GLY A 38 -3.71 -13.24 0.26
C GLY A 38 -3.71 -12.85 1.74
N GLY A 39 -2.69 -12.09 2.15
CA GLY A 39 -2.53 -11.67 3.55
C GLY A 39 -3.53 -10.61 4.01
N CYS A 40 -4.18 -9.91 3.09
CA CYS A 40 -5.16 -8.87 3.40
C CYS A 40 -6.40 -9.40 4.15
N GLU A 41 -6.75 -10.67 3.97
CA GLU A 41 -7.86 -11.32 4.69
C GLU A 41 -7.54 -11.60 6.17
N SER A 42 -6.26 -11.52 6.54
CA SER A 42 -5.80 -11.68 7.93
C SER A 42 -5.67 -10.35 8.68
N ILE A 43 -6.01 -9.23 8.02
CA ILE A 43 -5.99 -7.90 8.64
C ILE A 43 -7.08 -7.88 9.72
N PRO A 44 -6.74 -7.55 10.97
CA PRO A 44 -7.71 -7.42 12.04
C PRO A 44 -8.76 -6.33 11.76
N ASP A 45 -10.01 -6.57 12.18
CA ASP A 45 -11.12 -5.61 12.02
C ASP A 45 -10.92 -4.29 12.79
N ASP A 46 -9.96 -4.23 13.72
CA ASP A 46 -9.61 -3.05 14.51
C ASP A 46 -8.47 -2.21 13.89
N VAL A 47 -8.03 -2.52 12.67
CA VAL A 47 -7.09 -1.67 11.94
C VAL A 47 -7.77 -0.37 11.50
N ASP A 48 -7.25 0.76 11.99
CA ASP A 48 -7.74 2.09 11.64
C ASP A 48 -6.94 2.72 10.49
N GLU A 49 -5.67 2.32 10.32
CA GLU A 49 -4.76 2.91 9.34
C GLU A 49 -3.76 1.87 8.81
N ILE A 50 -3.57 1.85 7.49
CA ILE A 50 -2.58 1.03 6.79
C ILE A 50 -1.65 1.96 6.03
N GLN A 51 -0.37 1.97 6.43
CA GLN A 51 0.68 2.74 5.77
C GLN A 51 1.45 1.83 4.82
N ILE A 52 1.56 2.22 3.55
CA ILE A 52 2.39 1.53 2.57
C ILE A 52 3.47 2.52 2.14
N VAL A 53 4.69 2.29 2.62
CA VAL A 53 5.84 3.16 2.41
C VAL A 53 6.72 2.57 1.33
N MET A 54 6.76 3.25 0.18
CA MET A 54 7.68 3.00 -0.91
C MET A 54 8.96 3.80 -0.67
N LEU A 55 10.10 3.10 -0.67
CA LEU A 55 11.40 3.76 -0.52
C LEU A 55 11.72 4.62 -1.74
N SER A 56 12.67 5.54 -1.58
CA SER A 56 13.14 6.33 -2.73
C SER A 56 14.02 5.47 -3.65
N PRO A 57 14.07 5.76 -4.97
CA PRO A 57 14.96 5.06 -5.89
C PRO A 57 16.43 5.25 -5.50
N GLU A 58 17.24 4.19 -5.66
CA GLU A 58 18.69 4.24 -5.44
C GLU A 58 19.41 5.19 -6.42
N HIS A 59 18.82 5.39 -7.60
CA HIS A 59 19.32 6.28 -8.64
C HIS A 59 18.24 7.29 -9.01
N PRO A 60 18.34 8.55 -8.52
CA PRO A 60 17.36 9.58 -8.82
C PRO A 60 17.25 9.89 -10.31
N ASN A 61 16.03 10.18 -10.76
CA ASN A 61 15.70 10.57 -12.11
C ASN A 61 16.16 12.01 -12.39
N THR A 62 17.34 12.16 -12.99
CA THR A 62 17.92 13.47 -13.31
C THR A 62 17.26 14.16 -14.51
N LEU A 63 16.55 13.40 -15.37
CA LEU A 63 15.85 13.94 -16.54
C LEU A 63 14.43 14.40 -16.19
N ASN A 64 13.78 13.73 -15.24
CA ASN A 64 12.48 14.10 -14.72
C ASN A 64 12.45 14.01 -13.18
N PRO A 65 12.98 15.01 -12.47
CA PRO A 65 13.04 15.00 -11.01
C PRO A 65 11.66 15.02 -10.33
N ILE A 66 10.60 15.44 -11.04
CA ILE A 66 9.24 15.44 -10.50
C ILE A 66 8.76 14.01 -10.22
N ALA A 67 9.22 13.02 -11.00
CA ALA A 67 8.92 11.60 -10.79
C ALA A 67 9.32 11.11 -9.39
N ASP A 68 10.37 11.69 -8.82
CA ASP A 68 10.96 11.29 -7.54
C ASP A 68 10.43 12.12 -6.36
N VAL A 69 9.61 13.14 -6.61
CA VAL A 69 8.98 13.93 -5.54
C VAL A 69 8.19 12.99 -4.65
N ARG A 70 8.40 13.08 -3.34
CA ARG A 70 7.66 12.27 -2.38
C ARG A 70 6.26 12.85 -2.19
N GLY A 71 5.26 12.01 -2.30
CA GLY A 71 3.86 12.31 -2.01
C GLY A 71 3.20 11.20 -1.22
N THR A 72 1.94 11.42 -0.87
CA THR A 72 1.07 10.41 -0.25
C THR A 72 -0.26 10.41 -0.99
N LEU A 73 -0.69 9.23 -1.42
CA LEU A 73 -2.04 8.98 -1.92
C LEU A 73 -2.85 8.31 -0.80
N GLU A 74 -3.96 8.93 -0.43
CA GLU A 74 -4.90 8.43 0.56
C GLU A 74 -6.09 7.75 -0.15
N LEU A 75 -6.34 6.50 0.22
CA LEU A 75 -7.43 5.67 -0.28
C LEU A 75 -8.11 5.00 0.93
N GLY A 76 -9.19 5.59 1.44
CA GLY A 76 -9.86 5.08 2.63
C GLY A 76 -8.92 5.04 3.83
N MET A 77 -8.65 3.84 4.36
CA MET A 77 -7.72 3.61 5.46
C MET A 77 -6.28 3.35 4.99
N VAL A 78 -6.03 3.29 3.67
CA VAL A 78 -4.72 2.99 3.09
C VAL A 78 -4.01 4.27 2.63
N PHE A 79 -2.78 4.45 3.08
CA PHE A 79 -1.91 5.57 2.73
C PHE A 79 -0.68 5.06 1.96
N LEU A 80 -0.60 5.36 0.66
CA LEU A 80 0.53 5.02 -0.19
C LEU A 80 1.53 6.19 -0.20
N THR A 81 2.66 6.08 0.49
CA THR A 81 3.67 7.14 0.58
C THR A 81 4.93 6.77 -0.19
N GLY A 82 5.36 7.60 -1.15
CA GLY A 82 6.48 7.27 -2.03
C GLY A 82 6.77 8.30 -3.12
N PRO A 83 7.68 7.99 -4.05
CA PRO A 83 7.87 8.77 -5.28
C PRO A 83 6.57 8.88 -6.09
N LEU A 84 6.28 10.05 -6.67
CA LEU A 84 5.07 10.27 -7.47
C LEU A 84 4.90 9.24 -8.60
N ALA A 85 5.98 8.87 -9.28
CA ALA A 85 5.92 7.88 -10.35
C ALA A 85 5.47 6.49 -9.85
N GLU A 86 5.99 6.06 -8.69
CA GLU A 86 5.63 4.77 -8.09
C GLU A 86 4.19 4.78 -7.56
N ILE A 87 3.74 5.90 -6.97
CA ILE A 87 2.34 6.07 -6.56
C ILE A 87 1.41 5.95 -7.76
N LEU A 88 1.70 6.65 -8.85
CA LEU A 88 0.87 6.62 -10.06
C LEU A 88 0.82 5.23 -10.67
N GLN A 89 1.96 4.56 -10.81
CA GLN A 89 2.01 3.20 -11.34
C GLN A 89 1.22 2.23 -10.45
N THR A 90 1.40 2.31 -9.13
CA THR A 90 0.66 1.45 -8.18
C THR A 90 -0.84 1.72 -8.26
N ALA A 91 -1.27 2.97 -8.38
CA ALA A 91 -2.68 3.33 -8.53
C ALA A 91 -3.28 2.79 -9.84
N GLU A 92 -2.56 2.88 -10.96
CA GLU A 92 -2.98 2.30 -12.24
C GLU A 92 -3.14 0.77 -12.13
N GLU A 93 -2.20 0.08 -11.48
CA GLU A 93 -2.26 -1.37 -11.26
C GLU A 93 -3.43 -1.77 -10.34
N ILE A 94 -3.71 -1.00 -9.27
CA ILE A 94 -4.89 -1.21 -8.42
C ILE A 94 -6.17 -1.12 -9.24
N ILE A 95 -6.32 -0.09 -10.08
CA ILE A 95 -7.51 0.12 -10.91
C ILE A 95 -7.69 -1.04 -11.91
N ASP A 96 -6.62 -1.44 -12.62
CA ASP A 96 -6.69 -2.55 -13.58
C ASP A 96 -7.06 -3.87 -12.88
N LYS A 97 -6.42 -4.18 -11.75
CA LYS A 97 -6.68 -5.41 -11.00
C LYS A 97 -8.06 -5.45 -10.36
N ALA A 98 -8.56 -4.32 -9.87
CA ALA A 98 -9.93 -4.19 -9.39
C ALA A 98 -10.93 -4.54 -10.50
N GLY A 99 -10.72 -3.98 -11.71
CA GLY A 99 -11.56 -4.27 -12.88
C GLY A 99 -11.54 -5.73 -13.34
N ARG A 100 -10.50 -6.48 -12.97
CA ARG A 100 -10.35 -7.92 -13.26
C ARG A 100 -10.82 -8.85 -12.13
N GLY A 101 -11.20 -8.31 -10.97
CA GLY A 101 -11.52 -9.11 -9.78
C GLY A 101 -10.30 -9.80 -9.16
N GLU A 102 -9.11 -9.22 -9.34
CA GLU A 102 -7.84 -9.75 -8.82
C GLU A 102 -7.45 -9.17 -7.44
N LEU A 103 -8.31 -8.34 -6.84
CA LEU A 103 -8.14 -7.79 -5.50
C LEU A 103 -9.15 -8.45 -4.55
N SER A 104 -8.76 -8.67 -3.29
CA SER A 104 -9.63 -9.24 -2.27
C SER A 104 -10.72 -8.25 -1.85
N GLU A 105 -11.87 -8.77 -1.39
CA GLU A 105 -12.95 -7.94 -0.84
C GLU A 105 -12.48 -7.15 0.39
N SER A 106 -11.63 -7.74 1.24
CA SER A 106 -11.01 -7.05 2.37
C SER A 106 -10.20 -5.84 1.91
N PHE A 107 -9.39 -5.99 0.86
CA PHE A 107 -8.60 -4.87 0.33
C PHE A 107 -9.50 -3.77 -0.24
N LEU A 108 -10.52 -4.14 -1.03
CA LEU A 108 -11.49 -3.21 -1.58
C LEU A 108 -12.23 -2.43 -0.47
N THR A 109 -12.55 -3.10 0.64
CA THR A 109 -13.19 -2.47 1.80
C THR A 109 -12.28 -1.43 2.45
N VAL A 110 -11.01 -1.78 2.73
CA VAL A 110 -10.08 -0.86 3.41
C VAL A 110 -9.68 0.35 2.57
N ILE A 111 -9.71 0.22 1.23
CA ILE A 111 -9.51 1.37 0.32
C ILE A 111 -10.79 2.19 0.07
N GLY A 112 -11.93 1.80 0.64
CA GLY A 112 -13.21 2.50 0.51
C GLY A 112 -13.96 2.27 -0.80
N ALA A 113 -13.71 1.14 -1.49
CA ALA A 113 -14.32 0.77 -2.77
C ALA A 113 -15.26 -0.45 -2.70
N GLY A 114 -15.36 -1.10 -1.54
CA GLY A 114 -16.23 -2.25 -1.25
C GLY A 114 -17.49 -1.91 -0.46
#